data_AF-M5F824-F1
#
_entry.id   AF-M5F824-F1
#
_cell.length_a   1.000
_cell.length_b   1.000
_cell.length_c   1.000
_cell.angle_alpha   90.00
_cell.angle_beta   90.00
_cell.angle_gamma   90.00
#
_symmetry.space_group_name_H-M   'P 1'
#
loop_
_entity.id
_entity.type
_entity.pdbx_description
1 polymer ?
#
loop_
_entity_poly.entity_id
_entity_poly.type
_entity_poly.pdbx_seq_one_letter_code
_entity_poly.pdbx_strand_id
1 'polypeptide(L)' 'MRLLTAEETAARTGTSAYSGSLLDLRAGTIQPLGYALGLARAAISAGAKIYHSSGVTGAERSNGKWTLHTAEDHSRPTGS' A
#
# COMPACT_ATOMS: atom_id res chain seq x y z
N MET A 1 20.44 16.32 -0.92
CA MET A 1 19.28 17.15 -1.33
C MET A 1 19.81 18.52 -1.73
N ARG A 2 19.51 18.99 -2.95
CA ARG A 2 19.95 20.31 -3.47
C ARG A 2 18.73 21.04 -4.02
N LEU A 3 18.57 22.30 -3.66
CA LEU A 3 17.54 23.15 -4.26
C LEU A 3 18.02 23.59 -5.65
N LEU A 4 17.17 23.40 -6.66
CA LEU A 4 17.40 23.84 -8.04
C LEU A 4 16.62 25.13 -8.30
N THR A 5 17.22 26.02 -9.07
CA THR A 5 16.56 27.23 -9.57
C THR A 5 15.47 26.86 -10.60
N ALA A 6 14.63 27.83 -10.95
CA ALA A 6 13.62 27.67 -12.01
C ALA A 6 14.26 27.23 -13.35
N GLU A 7 15.39 27.83 -13.74
CA GLU A 7 16.11 27.51 -14.98
C GLU A 7 16.70 26.09 -14.95
N GLU A 8 17.34 25.70 -13.85
CA GLU A 8 17.87 24.35 -13.67
C GLU A 8 16.76 23.29 -13.64
N THR A 9 15.58 23.65 -13.14
CA THR A 9 14.40 22.78 -13.11
C THR A 9 13.82 22.63 -14.52
N ALA A 10 13.64 23.72 -15.26
CA ALA A 10 13.12 23.71 -16.62
C ALA A 10 14.01 22.93 -17.59
N ALA A 11 15.34 23.07 -17.46
CA ALA A 11 16.30 22.30 -18.26
C ALA A 11 16.20 20.77 -18.04
N ARG A 12 15.71 20.33 -16.87
CA ARG A 12 15.59 18.91 -16.51
C ARG A 12 14.21 18.33 -16.78
N THR A 13 13.15 19.09 -16.57
CA THR A 13 11.76 18.62 -16.73
C THR A 13 11.17 18.94 -18.10
N GLY A 14 11.80 19.83 -18.86
CA GLY A 14 11.31 20.30 -20.16
C GLY A 14 10.14 21.28 -20.06
N THR A 15 9.82 21.79 -18.86
CA THR A 15 8.73 22.73 -18.64
C THR A 15 9.14 23.87 -17.71
N SER A 16 8.69 25.09 -18.03
CA SER A 16 8.88 26.29 -17.21
C SER A 16 7.79 26.48 -16.14
N ALA A 17 6.92 25.49 -15.94
CA ALA A 17 5.79 25.58 -15.01
C ALA A 17 6.20 25.61 -13.52
N TYR A 18 7.48 25.40 -13.20
CA TYR A 18 7.97 25.29 -11.83
C TYR A 18 9.01 26.37 -11.52
N SER A 19 8.85 27.07 -10.39
CA SER A 19 9.77 28.13 -9.92
C SER A 19 11.08 27.59 -9.32
N GLY A 20 11.23 26.26 -9.25
CA GLY A 20 12.37 25.55 -8.67
C GLY A 20 11.98 24.11 -8.31
N SER A 21 12.94 23.28 -7.92
CA SER A 21 12.69 21.91 -7.49
C SER A 21 13.72 21.43 -6.48
N LEU A 22 13.34 20.50 -5.61
CA LEU A 22 14.29 19.85 -4.70
C LEU A 22 14.81 18.58 -5.36
N LEU A 23 16.09 18.59 -5.74
CA LEU A 23 16.76 17.40 -6.24
C LEU A 23 17.24 16.56 -5.06
N ASP A 24 16.60 15.41 -4.88
CA ASP A 24 17.11 14.36 -4.01
C ASP A 24 17.53 13.13 -4.80
N LEU A 25 18.85 12.98 -5.01
CA LEU A 25 19.44 11.81 -5.68
C LEU A 25 19.33 10.52 -4.87
N ARG A 26 18.89 10.60 -3.61
CA ARG A 26 18.64 9.44 -2.74
C ARG A 26 17.18 9.00 -2.76
N ALA A 27 16.30 9.78 -3.38
CA ALA A 27 14.90 9.40 -3.53
C ALA A 27 14.81 8.19 -4.46
N GLY A 28 14.58 7.02 -3.89
CA GLY A 28 14.26 5.82 -4.65
C GLY A 28 12.79 5.83 -5.06
N THR A 29 12.49 5.38 -6.27
CA THR A 29 11.12 5.03 -6.64
C THR A 29 10.80 3.67 -6.05
N ILE A 30 9.91 3.61 -5.08
CA ILE A 30 9.24 2.35 -4.72
C ILE A 30 8.12 2.10 -5.73
N GLN A 31 7.94 0.86 -6.19
CA GLN A 31 6.78 0.46 -6.97
C GLN A 31 5.71 -0.08 -6.01
N PRO A 32 4.70 0.71 -5.61
CA PRO A 32 3.84 0.35 -4.47
C PRO A 32 3.05 -0.94 -4.69
N LEU A 33 2.60 -1.18 -5.94
CA LEU A 33 1.90 -2.41 -6.30
C LEU A 33 2.80 -3.64 -6.17
N GLY A 34 4.04 -3.59 -6.66
CA GLY A 34 4.98 -4.71 -6.54
C GLY A 34 5.35 -5.00 -5.10
N TYR A 35 5.51 -3.96 -4.27
CA TYR A 35 5.71 -4.11 -2.84
C TYR A 35 4.52 -4.80 -2.17
N ALA A 36 3.29 -4.35 -2.43
CA ALA A 36 2.08 -4.96 -1.89
C ALA A 36 1.92 -6.43 -2.32
N LEU A 37 2.18 -6.73 -3.60
CA LEU A 37 2.15 -8.10 -4.12
C LEU A 37 3.25 -8.99 -3.52
N GLY A 38 4.45 -8.44 -3.30
CA GLY A 38 5.55 -9.13 -2.63
C GLY A 38 5.18 -9.51 -1.20
N LEU A 39 4.58 -8.58 -0.44
CA LEU A 39 4.08 -8.85 0.91
C LEU A 39 2.96 -9.90 0.91
N ALA A 40 2.00 -9.80 -0.01
CA ALA A 40 0.92 -10.77 -0.12
C ALA A 40 1.47 -12.18 -0.36
N ARG A 41 2.45 -12.33 -1.26
CA ARG A 41 3.12 -13.62 -1.53
C ARG A 41 3.86 -14.16 -0.30
N ALA A 42 4.58 -13.30 0.42
CA ALA A 42 5.28 -13.70 1.64
C ALA A 42 4.31 -14.16 2.73
N ALA A 43 3.20 -13.43 2.93
CA ALA A 43 2.16 -13.79 3.88
C ALA A 43 1.51 -15.13 3.52
N ILE A 44 1.16 -15.35 2.25
CA ILE A 44 0.62 -16.63 1.78
C ILE A 44 1.62 -17.77 2.01
N SER A 45 2.90 -17.54 1.73
CA SER A 45 3.96 -18.53 1.96
C SER A 45 4.14 -18.86 3.45
N ALA A 46 3.85 -17.90 4.34
CA ALA A 46 3.83 -18.11 5.78
C ALA A 46 2.51 -18.74 6.29
N GLY A 47 1.58 -19.11 5.40
CA GLY A 47 0.32 -19.77 5.74
C GLY A 47 -0.87 -18.83 5.95
N ALA A 48 -0.71 -17.53 5.73
CA ALA A 48 -1.83 -16.59 5.75
C ALA A 48 -2.79 -16.87 4.58
N LYS A 49 -4.09 -16.70 4.83
CA LYS A 49 -5.13 -16.75 3.79
C LYS A 49 -5.54 -15.33 3.47
N ILE A 50 -5.40 -14.94 2.20
CA ILE A 50 -5.85 -13.64 1.70
C ILE A 50 -7.14 -13.88 0.93
N TYR A 51 -8.22 -13.24 1.36
CA TYR A 51 -9.51 -13.28 0.68
C TYR A 51 -9.70 -11.97 -0.09
N HIS A 52 -10.01 -12.08 -1.38
CA HIS A 52 -10.39 -10.94 -2.22
C HIS A 52 -11.91 -10.94 -2.41
N SER A 53 -12.47 -9.79 -2.76
CA SER A 53 -13.93 -9.62 -2.95
C SER A 53 -14.80 -9.92 -1.72
N SER A 54 -14.19 -10.12 -0.55
CA SER A 54 -14.87 -10.41 0.72
C SER A 54 -15.04 -9.13 1.53
N GLY A 55 -15.93 -8.24 1.06
CA GLY A 55 -16.23 -6.98 1.76
C GLY A 55 -16.77 -7.27 3.16
N VAL A 56 -16.13 -6.73 4.20
CA VAL A 56 -16.54 -6.88 5.61
C VAL A 56 -17.81 -6.05 5.85
N THR A 57 -18.88 -6.70 6.26
CA THR A 57 -20.20 -6.11 6.54
C THR A 57 -20.46 -5.91 8.03
N GLY A 58 -19.66 -6.54 8.90
CA GLY A 58 -19.76 -6.41 10.35
C GLY A 58 -18.55 -6.99 11.07
N ALA A 59 -18.32 -6.56 12.30
CA ALA A 59 -17.28 -7.10 13.17
C ALA A 59 -17.83 -7.22 14.59
N GLU A 60 -17.80 -8.42 15.15
CA GLU A 60 -18.20 -8.68 16.53
C GLU A 60 -16.98 -9.17 17.33
N ARG A 61 -16.89 -8.73 18.59
CA ARG A 61 -15.86 -9.19 19.51
C ARG A 61 -16.51 -10.03 20.61
N SER A 62 -16.19 -11.31 20.66
CA SER A 62 -16.70 -12.24 21.68
C SER A 62 -15.56 -13.08 22.24
N ASN A 63 -15.54 -13.27 23.57
CA ASN A 63 -14.51 -14.02 24.29
C ASN A 63 -13.06 -13.63 23.91
N GLY A 64 -12.82 -12.34 23.68
CA GLY A 64 -11.50 -11.80 23.32
C GLY A 64 -11.09 -11.98 21.86
N LYS A 65 -11.88 -12.70 21.05
CA LYS A 65 -11.64 -12.92 19.62
C LYS A 65 -12.51 -12.00 18.76
N TRP A 66 -12.00 -11.64 17.58
CA TRP A 66 -12.74 -10.91 16.57
C TRP A 66 -13.33 -11.89 15.56
N THR A 67 -14.61 -11.75 15.30
CA THR A 67 -15.33 -12.43 14.23
C THR A 67 -15.77 -11.37 13.23
N LEU A 68 -15.37 -11.53 11.96
CA LEU A 68 -15.77 -10.62 10.89
C LEU A 68 -16.86 -11.27 10.06
N HIS A 69 -17.90 -10.50 9.74
CA HIS A 69 -18.94 -10.88 8.80
C HIS A 69 -18.61 -10.29 7.44
N THR A 70 -18.77 -11.07 6.37
CA THR A 70 -18.57 -10.62 5.00
C THR A 70 -19.88 -10.74 4.20
N ALA A 71 -20.02 -9.96 3.14
CA ALA A 71 -21.24 -9.94 2.32
C ALA A 71 -21.54 -11.29 1.63
N GLU A 72 -20.51 -12.06 1.30
CA GLU A 72 -20.64 -13.49 1.01
C GLU A 72 -20.40 -14.28 2.28
N ASP A 73 -21.23 -15.30 2.54
CA ASP A 73 -21.19 -16.13 3.75
C ASP A 73 -19.94 -17.03 3.81
N HIS A 74 -18.79 -16.40 4.03
CA HIS A 74 -17.52 -17.05 4.40
C HIS A 74 -17.24 -16.81 5.88
N SER A 75 -18.26 -16.98 6.73
CA SER A 75 -18.09 -16.95 8.18
C SER A 75 -17.44 -18.26 8.66
N ARG A 76 -16.10 -18.38 8.57
CA ARG A 76 -15.39 -19.47 9.28
C ARG A 76 -14.90 -18.97 10.64
N PRO A 77 -15.21 -19.69 11.73
CA PRO A 77 -14.70 -19.33 13.05
C PRO A 77 -13.18 -19.41 13.05
N THR A 78 -12.52 -18.30 13.37
CA THR A 78 -11.11 -18.29 13.75
C THR A 78 -10.97 -18.83 15.18
N GLY A 79 -11.05 -20.16 15.32
CA GLY A 79 -10.56 -20.93 16.48
C GLY A 79 -9.17 -21.52 16.16
N SER A 80 -8.27 -21.78 17.09
CA SER A 80 -8.30 -21.79 18.56
C SER A 80 -7.09 -21.03 19.09
#